data_AF-A0A2S2NAG7-F1
#
_entry.id   AF-A0A2S2NAG7-F1
#
_cell.length_a   1.000
_cell.length_b   1.000
_cell.length_c   1.000
_cell.angle_alpha   90.00
_cell.angle_beta   90.00
_cell.angle_gamma   90.00
#
_symmetry.space_group_name_H-M   'P 1'
#
loop_
_entity.id
_entity.type
_entity.pdbx_description
1 polymer ?
#
loop_
_entity_poly.entity_id
_entity_poly.type
_entity_poly.pdbx_seq_one_letter_code
_entity_poly.pdbx_strand_id
1 'polypeptide(L)'
;MKIGGLLQQLSQFWYDDETCERIVECVHKMVGSNGSVALISCPTLYKTFKKKFPTMLIKLFEFDKRFSVYGSDYVFYDYNEPMKFDEELLNSFDLVVVDPPFLSEECLTKSLQTTKSLTKQHVILCTGEIMDELATKLLNVHKCSFEPKHKNNLANQFACFTNFSSELD
;
A
#
# COMPACT_ATOMS: atom_id res chain seq x y z
N MET A 1 13.10 -28.01 2.77
CA MET A 1 13.38 -26.81 3.58
C MET A 1 12.14 -25.93 3.60
N LYS A 2 11.74 -25.46 4.79
CA LYS A 2 10.45 -24.81 5.06
C LYS A 2 10.35 -23.45 4.36
N ILE A 3 9.64 -23.39 3.23
CA ILE A 3 9.31 -22.16 2.49
C ILE A 3 8.45 -21.21 3.37
N GLY A 4 7.80 -21.73 4.41
CA GLY A 4 6.95 -20.96 5.33
C GLY A 4 7.68 -20.05 6.33
N GLY A 5 8.98 -20.20 6.56
CA GLY A 5 9.72 -19.40 7.55
C GLY A 5 10.05 -17.98 7.08
N LEU A 6 10.36 -17.80 5.79
CA LEU A 6 10.72 -16.50 5.23
C LEU A 6 9.50 -15.56 5.17
N LEU A 7 8.32 -16.08 4.82
CA LEU A 7 7.08 -15.30 4.73
C LEU A 7 6.64 -14.74 6.09
N GLN A 8 6.85 -15.49 7.18
CA GLN A 8 6.55 -15.01 8.54
C GLN A 8 7.49 -13.88 8.98
N GLN A 9 8.76 -13.91 8.56
CA GLN A 9 9.70 -12.81 8.85
C GLN A 9 9.38 -11.55 8.04
N LEU A 10 8.81 -11.71 6.84
CA LEU A 10 8.38 -10.60 5.98
C LEU A 10 6.99 -10.05 6.33
N SER A 11 6.23 -10.76 7.19
CA SER A 11 4.84 -10.42 7.56
C SER A 11 3.93 -10.20 6.34
N GLN A 12 4.04 -11.06 5.33
CA GLN A 12 3.26 -10.96 4.10
C GLN A 12 1.88 -11.59 4.24
N PHE A 13 0.85 -10.76 4.24
CA PHE A 13 -0.55 -11.18 4.12
C PHE A 13 -1.09 -10.72 2.77
N TRP A 14 -1.68 -11.64 2.00
CA TRP A 14 -2.16 -11.34 0.66
C TRP A 14 -3.65 -11.02 0.73
N TYR A 15 -4.04 -9.84 0.25
CA TYR A 15 -5.44 -9.55 -0.07
C TYR A 15 -6.08 -10.63 -0.93
N ASP A 16 -7.37 -10.85 -0.70
CA ASP A 16 -8.17 -11.64 -1.63
C ASP A 16 -8.45 -10.86 -2.92
N ASP A 17 -9.03 -11.57 -3.90
CA ASP A 17 -9.20 -11.01 -5.24
C ASP A 17 -10.24 -9.87 -5.25
N GLU A 18 -11.32 -9.99 -4.46
CA GLU A 18 -12.35 -8.96 -4.31
C GLU A 18 -11.78 -7.66 -3.72
N THR A 19 -10.95 -7.76 -2.68
CA THR A 19 -10.28 -6.63 -2.06
C THR A 19 -9.36 -5.93 -3.04
N CYS A 20 -8.58 -6.71 -3.80
CA CYS A 20 -7.72 -6.15 -4.83
C CYS A 20 -8.53 -5.41 -5.90
N GLU A 21 -9.65 -5.99 -6.36
CA GLU A 21 -10.51 -5.36 -7.36
C GLU A 21 -11.11 -4.05 -6.87
N ARG A 22 -11.68 -4.03 -5.67
CA ARG A 22 -12.29 -2.84 -5.06
C ARG A 22 -11.28 -1.69 -4.91
N ILE A 23 -10.10 -1.97 -4.36
CA ILE A 23 -9.05 -0.94 -4.19
C ILE A 23 -8.56 -0.44 -5.56
N VAL A 24 -8.26 -1.33 -6.50
CA VAL A 24 -7.75 -0.96 -7.83
C VAL A 24 -8.75 -0.12 -8.62
N GLU A 25 -10.04 -0.46 -8.55
CA GLU A 25 -11.11 0.33 -9.18
C GLU A 25 -11.29 1.70 -8.53
N CYS A 26 -11.26 1.77 -7.19
CA CYS A 26 -11.32 3.03 -6.46
C CYS A 26 -10.16 3.96 -6.88
N VAL A 27 -8.94 3.44 -6.88
CA VAL A 27 -7.75 4.20 -7.29
C VAL A 27 -7.88 4.67 -8.74
N HIS A 28 -8.28 3.79 -9.66
CA HIS A 28 -8.42 4.16 -11.07
C HIS A 28 -9.46 5.26 -11.29
N LYS A 29 -10.61 5.19 -10.60
CA LYS A 29 -11.62 6.25 -10.65
C LYS A 29 -11.09 7.58 -10.11
N MET A 30 -10.26 7.52 -9.08
CA MET A 30 -9.70 8.70 -8.43
C MET A 30 -8.65 9.42 -9.30
N VAL A 31 -7.70 8.68 -9.89
CA VAL A 31 -6.57 9.29 -10.61
C VAL A 31 -6.67 9.21 -12.13
N GLY A 32 -7.61 8.43 -12.67
CA GLY A 32 -7.79 8.21 -14.10
C GLY A 32 -6.70 7.37 -14.75
N SER A 33 -6.80 7.17 -16.07
CA SER A 33 -5.91 6.30 -16.85
C SER A 33 -4.46 6.78 -16.95
N ASN A 34 -4.23 8.09 -16.80
CA ASN A 34 -2.90 8.71 -16.86
C ASN A 34 -2.32 8.97 -15.46
N GLY A 35 -3.00 8.52 -14.41
CA GLY A 35 -2.55 8.69 -13.04
C GLY A 35 -1.33 7.84 -12.70
N SER A 36 -0.59 8.31 -11.71
CA SER A 36 0.60 7.68 -11.15
C SER A 36 0.33 7.17 -9.74
N VAL A 37 0.67 5.90 -9.48
CA VAL A 37 0.37 5.23 -8.21
C VAL A 37 1.62 4.58 -7.63
N ALA A 38 1.88 4.82 -6.34
CA ALA A 38 2.84 4.04 -5.57
C ALA A 38 2.11 3.04 -4.68
N LEU A 39 2.62 1.80 -4.66
CA LEU A 39 2.19 0.72 -3.80
C LEU A 39 3.31 0.46 -2.79
N ILE A 40 3.07 0.71 -1.51
CA ILE A 40 4.04 0.48 -0.44
C ILE A 40 3.62 -0.77 0.32
N SER A 41 4.42 -1.83 0.23
CA SER A 41 4.21 -3.09 0.97
C SER A 41 2.87 -3.80 0.71
N CYS A 42 2.18 -3.47 -0.39
CA CYS A 42 0.91 -4.09 -0.82
C CYS A 42 1.01 -4.74 -2.23
N PRO A 43 1.93 -5.72 -2.42
CA PRO A 43 2.27 -6.26 -3.74
C PRO A 43 1.14 -7.03 -4.45
N THR A 44 0.09 -7.45 -3.73
CA THR A 44 -1.11 -8.05 -4.32
C THR A 44 -1.75 -7.16 -5.37
N LEU A 45 -1.82 -5.85 -5.10
CA LEU A 45 -2.50 -4.88 -5.95
C LEU A 45 -1.82 -4.73 -7.31
N TYR A 46 -0.50 -4.88 -7.37
CA TYR A 46 0.28 -4.71 -8.60
C TYR A 46 -0.23 -5.60 -9.73
N LYS A 47 -0.49 -6.88 -9.44
CA LYS A 47 -0.98 -7.83 -10.46
C LYS A 47 -2.35 -7.42 -10.99
N THR A 48 -3.24 -6.98 -10.12
CA THR A 48 -4.59 -6.55 -10.49
C THR A 48 -4.55 -5.26 -11.31
N PHE A 49 -3.69 -4.29 -10.95
CA PHE A 49 -3.43 -3.12 -11.79
C PHE A 49 -2.94 -3.50 -13.18
N LYS A 50 -1.89 -4.33 -13.28
CA LYS A 50 -1.34 -4.70 -14.59
C LYS A 50 -2.31 -5.50 -15.45
N LYS A 51 -3.24 -6.24 -14.84
CA LYS A 51 -4.32 -6.92 -15.55
C LYS A 51 -5.40 -5.97 -16.07
N LYS A 52 -5.87 -5.03 -15.24
CA LYS A 52 -7.03 -4.15 -15.58
C LYS A 52 -6.61 -2.88 -16.31
N PHE A 53 -5.48 -2.30 -15.93
CA PHE A 53 -4.98 -1.00 -16.39
C PHE A 53 -3.48 -1.10 -16.75
N PRO A 54 -3.13 -1.88 -17.78
CA PRO A 54 -1.73 -2.22 -18.09
C PRO A 54 -0.84 -1.01 -18.40
N THR A 55 -1.43 0.12 -18.82
CA THR A 55 -0.71 1.35 -19.19
C THR A 55 -0.53 2.34 -18.04
N MET A 56 -1.16 2.12 -16.88
CA MET A 56 -0.99 3.02 -15.74
C MET A 56 0.42 2.92 -15.15
N LEU A 57 0.92 4.06 -14.69
CA LEU A 57 2.22 4.17 -14.03
C LEU A 57 2.10 3.67 -12.59
N ILE A 58 2.58 2.46 -12.34
CA ILE A 58 2.55 1.81 -11.03
C ILE A 58 3.97 1.53 -10.57
N LYS A 59 4.33 1.98 -9.37
CA LYS A 59 5.61 1.64 -8.71
C LYS A 59 5.32 0.84 -7.44
N LEU A 60 6.02 -0.28 -7.26
CA LEU A 60 5.94 -1.14 -6.09
C LEU A 60 7.19 -0.98 -5.24
N PHE A 61 7.01 -0.41 -4.06
CA PHE A 61 8.01 -0.30 -3.00
C PHE A 61 7.91 -1.54 -2.12
N GLU A 62 8.89 -2.43 -2.22
CA GLU A 62 8.89 -3.71 -1.51
C GLU A 62 10.27 -4.14 -1.01
N PHE A 63 10.30 -4.69 0.20
CA PHE A 63 11.49 -5.28 0.81
C PHE A 63 11.81 -6.63 0.17
N ASP A 64 10.78 -7.37 -0.23
CA ASP A 64 10.96 -8.69 -0.82
C ASP A 64 11.50 -8.62 -2.26
N LYS A 65 12.78 -8.93 -2.39
CA LYS A 65 13.51 -8.92 -3.67
C LYS A 65 12.95 -9.90 -4.71
N ARG A 66 12.07 -10.84 -4.34
CA ARG A 66 11.37 -11.68 -5.34
C ARG A 66 10.53 -10.85 -6.31
N PHE A 67 10.12 -9.65 -5.93
CA PHE A 67 9.39 -8.72 -6.81
C PHE A 67 10.28 -7.93 -7.77
N SER A 68 11.61 -8.08 -7.70
CA SER A 68 12.52 -7.46 -8.69
C SER A 68 12.26 -7.91 -10.12
N VAL A 69 11.53 -9.01 -10.30
CA VAL A 69 11.04 -9.48 -11.60
C VAL A 69 10.13 -8.46 -12.31
N TYR A 70 9.57 -7.48 -11.59
CA TYR A 70 8.78 -6.39 -12.17
C TYR A 70 9.65 -5.27 -12.79
N GLY A 71 10.98 -5.41 -12.75
CA GLY A 71 11.90 -4.53 -13.46
C GLY A 71 11.80 -3.08 -12.98
N SER A 72 11.58 -2.15 -13.91
CA SER A 72 11.51 -0.71 -13.61
C SER A 72 10.37 -0.34 -12.65
N ASP A 73 9.35 -1.18 -12.52
CA ASP A 73 8.23 -0.89 -11.63
C ASP A 73 8.55 -1.24 -10.17
N TYR A 74 9.61 -2.01 -9.91
CA TYR A 74 10.04 -2.39 -8.57
C TYR A 74 11.04 -1.39 -7.99
N VAL A 75 10.83 -1.01 -6.73
CA VAL A 75 11.74 -0.23 -5.90
C VAL A 75 12.03 -1.05 -4.65
N PHE A 76 13.30 -1.39 -4.42
CA PHE A 76 13.68 -2.01 -3.14
C PHE A 76 13.47 -0.99 -2.02
N TYR A 77 12.67 -1.37 -1.03
CA TYR A 77 12.24 -0.50 0.05
C TYR A 77 12.36 -1.20 1.40
N ASP A 78 13.02 -0.55 2.35
CA ASP A 78 13.06 -0.97 3.75
C ASP A 78 12.48 0.15 4.61
N TYR A 79 11.38 -0.11 5.31
CA TYR A 79 10.75 0.90 6.16
C TYR A 79 11.69 1.40 7.28
N ASN A 80 12.74 0.65 7.63
CA ASN A 80 13.75 1.11 8.58
C ASN A 80 14.59 2.27 8.04
N GLU A 81 14.69 2.39 6.72
CA GLU A 81 15.35 3.47 6.00
C GLU A 81 14.33 4.20 5.10
N PRO A 82 13.31 4.87 5.68
CA PRO A 82 12.08 5.27 4.97
C PRO A 82 12.28 6.28 3.84
N MET A 83 13.45 6.90 3.72
CA MET A 83 13.81 7.87 2.68
C MET A 83 14.88 7.33 1.70
N LYS A 84 15.23 6.05 1.79
CA LYS A 84 16.28 5.44 0.96
C LYS A 84 15.71 4.89 -0.35
N PHE A 85 15.33 5.82 -1.21
CA PHE A 85 14.92 5.57 -2.60
C PHE A 85 15.35 6.76 -3.46
N ASP A 86 15.15 6.68 -4.77
CA ASP A 86 15.54 7.73 -5.71
C ASP A 86 14.78 9.04 -5.45
N GLU A 87 15.50 10.16 -5.32
CA GLU A 87 14.90 11.48 -5.07
C GLU A 87 13.96 11.93 -6.19
N GLU A 88 14.09 11.40 -7.41
CA GLU A 88 13.15 11.63 -8.52
C GLU A 88 11.71 11.18 -8.21
N LEU A 89 11.52 10.31 -7.21
CA LEU A 89 10.21 9.79 -6.79
C LEU A 89 9.52 10.69 -5.75
N LEU A 90 10.20 11.75 -5.27
CA LEU A 90 9.61 12.67 -4.31
C LEU A 90 8.44 13.44 -4.95
N ASN A 91 7.30 13.46 -4.27
CA ASN A 91 6.08 14.16 -4.69
C ASN A 91 5.63 13.82 -6.14
N SER A 92 5.89 12.59 -6.59
CA SER A 92 5.66 12.19 -7.99
C SER A 92 4.34 11.45 -8.21
N PHE A 93 3.67 10.97 -7.17
CA PHE A 93 2.50 10.08 -7.29
C PHE A 93 1.18 10.79 -6.96
N ASP A 94 0.19 10.62 -7.83
CA ASP A 94 -1.16 11.20 -7.62
C ASP A 94 -1.89 10.50 -6.47
N LEU A 95 -1.62 9.21 -6.25
CA LEU A 95 -2.15 8.44 -5.13
C LEU A 95 -1.11 7.43 -4.62
N VAL A 96 -1.00 7.29 -3.29
CA VAL A 96 -0.20 6.25 -2.64
C VAL A 96 -1.11 5.28 -1.91
N VAL A 97 -0.97 3.97 -2.18
CA VAL A 97 -1.57 2.91 -1.38
C VAL A 97 -0.48 2.34 -0.48
N VAL A 98 -0.72 2.29 0.84
CA VAL A 98 0.25 1.81 1.81
C VAL A 98 -0.37 0.75 2.74
N ASP A 99 0.35 -0.35 2.92
CA ASP A 99 0.01 -1.43 3.86
C ASP A 99 1.24 -1.81 4.69
N PRO A 100 1.49 -1.14 5.83
CA PRO A 100 2.71 -1.37 6.61
C PRO A 100 2.82 -2.84 7.04
N PRO A 101 3.99 -3.49 6.87
CA PRO A 101 4.12 -4.93 7.07
C PRO A 101 3.88 -5.38 8.53
N PHE A 102 4.07 -4.48 9.50
CA PHE A 102 3.95 -4.81 10.92
C PHE A 102 2.94 -3.88 11.62
N LEU A 103 2.09 -4.48 12.46
CA LEU A 103 1.19 -3.74 13.33
C LEU A 103 1.96 -3.17 14.54
N SER A 104 2.60 -2.03 14.33
CA SER A 104 3.29 -1.27 15.38
C SER A 104 3.30 0.23 15.02
N GLU A 105 3.31 1.09 16.04
CA GLU A 105 3.36 2.55 15.83
C GLU A 105 4.63 2.98 15.08
N GLU A 106 5.76 2.33 15.34
CA GLU A 106 7.03 2.62 14.65
C GLU A 106 6.94 2.30 13.15
N CYS A 107 6.45 1.09 12.81
CA CYS A 107 6.31 0.67 11.42
C CYS A 107 5.32 1.56 10.67
N LEU A 108 4.19 1.90 11.31
CA LEU A 108 3.23 2.85 10.74
C LEU A 108 3.91 4.21 10.51
N THR A 109 4.48 4.81 11.55
CA THR A 109 5.09 6.14 11.48
C THR A 109 6.13 6.25 10.36
N LYS A 110 7.05 5.28 10.27
CA LYS A 110 8.07 5.25 9.23
C LYS A 110 7.48 5.04 7.84
N SER A 111 6.52 4.14 7.69
CA SER A 111 5.83 3.94 6.41
C SER A 111 5.07 5.18 5.96
N LEU A 112 4.42 5.89 6.90
CA LEU A 112 3.71 7.14 6.60
C LEU A 112 4.67 8.30 6.30
N GLN A 113 5.89 8.29 6.84
CA GLN A 113 6.94 9.22 6.42
C GLN A 113 7.26 9.03 4.93
N THR A 114 7.47 7.79 4.47
CA THR A 114 7.64 7.47 3.06
C THR A 114 6.42 7.92 2.25
N THR A 115 5.20 7.56 2.68
CA THR A 115 3.95 7.97 2.02
C THR A 115 3.87 9.47 1.77
N LYS A 116 4.15 10.29 2.80
CA LYS A 116 4.14 11.76 2.70
C LYS A 116 5.15 12.30 1.70
N SER A 117 6.31 11.65 1.59
CA SER A 117 7.35 12.09 0.66
C SER A 117 7.05 11.75 -0.80
N LEU A 118 6.18 10.76 -1.04
CA LEU A 118 5.84 10.27 -2.38
C LEU A 118 4.54 10.87 -2.94
N THR A 119 3.52 11.03 -2.08
CA THR A 119 2.18 11.47 -2.51
C THR A 119 2.15 12.96 -2.82
N LYS A 120 1.46 13.33 -3.91
CA LYS A 120 1.04 14.72 -4.16
C LYS A 120 -0.12 15.12 -3.28
N GLN A 121 -1.03 14.18 -3.01
CA GLN A 121 -2.27 14.50 -2.29
C GLN A 121 -2.96 13.27 -1.71
N HIS A 122 -3.26 12.25 -2.52
CA HIS A 122 -4.19 11.20 -2.12
C HIS A 122 -3.48 9.99 -1.50
N VAL A 123 -4.10 9.44 -0.46
CA VAL A 123 -3.61 8.25 0.25
C VAL A 123 -4.75 7.29 0.51
N ILE A 124 -4.49 6.01 0.26
CA ILE A 124 -5.23 4.88 0.82
C ILE A 124 -4.27 4.17 1.78
N LEU A 125 -4.65 4.05 3.04
CA LEU A 125 -3.93 3.27 4.04
C LEU A 125 -4.75 2.03 4.39
N CYS A 126 -4.13 0.88 4.35
CA CYS A 126 -4.67 -0.35 4.90
C CYS A 126 -3.80 -0.76 6.08
N THR A 127 -4.39 -0.99 7.26
CA THR A 127 -3.66 -1.40 8.47
C THR A 127 -4.63 -1.96 9.51
N GLY A 128 -4.12 -2.40 10.66
CA GLY A 128 -4.98 -2.82 11.77
C GLY A 128 -5.82 -1.66 12.31
N GLU A 129 -7.08 -1.91 12.63
CA GLU A 129 -8.04 -0.88 13.06
C GLU A 129 -7.57 -0.08 14.28
N ILE A 130 -6.81 -0.71 15.17
CA ILE A 130 -6.21 -0.07 16.35
C ILE A 130 -5.31 1.13 16.02
N MET A 131 -4.87 1.28 14.76
CA MET A 131 -4.02 2.38 14.30
C MET A 131 -4.78 3.65 13.92
N ASP A 132 -6.12 3.67 13.98
CA ASP A 132 -6.96 4.79 13.52
C ASP A 132 -6.49 6.15 14.06
N GLU A 133 -6.37 6.30 15.38
CA GLU A 133 -6.02 7.58 15.99
C GLU A 133 -4.65 8.09 15.50
N LEU A 134 -3.66 7.20 15.41
CA LEU A 134 -2.32 7.54 14.95
C LEU A 134 -2.31 7.85 13.45
N ALA A 135 -3.02 7.08 12.64
CA ALA A 135 -3.16 7.29 11.20
C ALA A 135 -3.84 8.64 10.90
N THR A 136 -4.93 8.95 11.58
CA THR A 136 -5.64 10.23 11.50
C THR A 136 -4.70 11.37 11.87
N LYS A 137 -3.99 11.28 13.01
CA LYS A 137 -3.04 12.31 13.45
C LYS A 137 -1.91 12.54 12.46
N LEU A 138 -1.36 11.48 11.87
CA LEU A 138 -0.18 11.58 11.02
C LEU A 138 -0.51 11.96 9.58
N LEU A 139 -1.60 11.44 9.00
CA LEU A 139 -1.90 11.61 7.58
C LEU A 139 -3.26 12.23 7.27
N ASN A 140 -4.07 12.53 8.30
CA ASN A 140 -5.44 13.00 8.13
C ASN A 140 -6.26 12.07 7.21
N VAL A 141 -6.05 10.76 7.40
CA VAL A 141 -6.88 9.71 6.79
C VAL A 141 -7.98 9.32 7.78
N HIS A 142 -9.13 8.92 7.26
CA HIS A 142 -10.30 8.53 8.04
C HIS A 142 -10.75 7.13 7.63
N LYS A 143 -11.22 6.35 8.61
CA LYS A 143 -11.66 4.97 8.40
C LYS A 143 -12.81 4.91 7.40
N CYS A 144 -12.72 3.99 6.44
CA CYS A 144 -13.76 3.71 5.48
C CYS A 144 -14.73 2.62 5.97
N SER A 145 -15.92 2.54 5.37
CA SER A 145 -16.85 1.43 5.61
C SER A 145 -16.38 0.10 5.00
N PHE A 146 -15.55 0.16 3.96
CA PHE A 146 -14.93 -0.99 3.33
C PHE A 146 -13.90 -1.67 4.24
N GLU A 147 -14.07 -2.99 4.43
CA GLU A 147 -13.17 -3.84 5.21
C GLU A 147 -12.33 -4.73 4.28
N PRO A 148 -11.01 -4.47 4.13
CA PRO A 148 -10.13 -5.29 3.31
C PRO A 148 -10.00 -6.71 3.86
N LYS A 149 -10.10 -7.70 2.97
CA LYS A 149 -9.99 -9.12 3.28
C LYS A 149 -8.73 -9.73 2.68
N HIS A 150 -8.31 -10.83 3.30
CA HIS A 150 -7.09 -11.55 2.97
C HIS A 150 -7.40 -13.01 2.64
N LYS A 151 -6.54 -13.63 1.82
CA LYS A 151 -6.64 -15.07 1.47
C LYS A 151 -6.52 -15.98 2.69
N ASN A 152 -5.90 -15.48 3.76
CA ASN A 152 -5.78 -16.14 5.05
C ASN A 152 -6.32 -15.21 6.14
N ASN A 153 -6.83 -15.77 7.24
CA ASN A 153 -7.33 -14.98 8.35
C ASN A 153 -6.20 -14.19 9.04
N LEU A 154 -6.51 -12.95 9.41
CA LEU A 154 -5.68 -12.15 10.31
C LEU A 154 -6.12 -12.37 11.76
N ALA A 155 -5.19 -12.18 12.70
CA ALA A 155 -5.49 -12.22 14.12
C ALA A 155 -6.16 -10.93 14.62
N ASN A 156 -5.89 -9.81 13.96
CA ASN A 156 -6.39 -8.48 14.33
C ASN A 156 -7.42 -7.99 13.30
N GLN A 157 -8.34 -7.14 13.75
CA GLN A 157 -9.24 -6.41 12.85
C GLN A 157 -8.41 -5.49 11.95
N PHE A 158 -8.80 -5.43 10.68
CA PHE A 158 -8.07 -4.74 9.63
C PHE A 158 -9.03 -3.79 8.92
N ALA A 159 -8.55 -2.59 8.60
CA ALA A 159 -9.38 -1.51 8.10
C ALA A 159 -8.69 -0.75 6.96
N CYS A 160 -9.51 -0.07 6.17
CA CYS A 160 -9.09 0.86 5.13
C CYS A 160 -9.33 2.29 5.61
N PHE A 161 -8.43 3.20 5.25
CA PHE A 161 -8.51 4.62 5.58
C PHE A 161 -8.13 5.47 4.35
N THR A 162 -8.80 6.60 4.14
CA THR A 162 -8.48 7.53 3.06
C THR A 162 -8.49 8.98 3.53
N ASN A 163 -7.75 9.86 2.83
CA ASN A 163 -7.79 11.32 3.07
C ASN A 163 -8.64 12.07 2.03
N PHE A 164 -9.53 11.35 1.34
CA PHE A 164 -10.41 11.85 0.30
C PHE A 164 -11.73 11.08 0.32
N SER A 165 -12.80 11.71 -0.17
CA SER A 165 -14.09 11.03 -0.35
C SER A 165 -13.94 9.93 -1.41
N SER A 166 -14.17 8.68 -1.01
CA SER A 166 -13.90 7.51 -1.83
C SER A 166 -15.11 6.60 -1.90
N GLU A 167 -15.20 5.77 -2.95
CA GLU A 167 -16.24 4.73 -3.04
C GLU A 167 -15.98 3.51 -2.13
N LEU A 168 -14.95 3.60 -1.29
CA LEU A 168 -14.70 2.64 -0.21
C LEU A 168 -15.51 2.99 1.05
N ASP A 169 -16.16 4.15 1.09
CA ASP A 169 -17.21 4.48 2.08
C ASP A 169 -18.60 3.97 1.68
#